data_AF-A0A6B1FY05-F1
#
_entry.id   AF-A0A6B1FY05-F1
#
_cell.length_a   1.000
_cell.length_b   1.000
_cell.length_c   1.000
_cell.angle_alpha   90.00
_cell.angle_beta   90.00
_cell.angle_gamma   90.00
#
_symmetry.space_group_name_H-M   'P 1'
#
loop_
_entity.id
_entity.type
_entity.pdbx_description
1 polymer ?
#
loop_
_entity_poly.entity_id
_entity_poly.type
_entity_poly.pdbx_seq_one_letter_code
_entity_poly.pdbx_strand_id
1 'polypeptide(L)' 'MRIDEIDYKNIQVLSRFVDNYGRIHNRRKTRVTAKMQRKVTRAIKRARHLALMPYTGEHIRITGRRG' A
#
# COMPACT_ATOMS: atom_id res chain seq x y z
N MET A 1 -9.58 -8.91 7.77
CA MET A 1 -8.44 -8.00 8.00
C MET A 1 -8.68 -7.24 9.29
N ARG A 2 -7.97 -7.61 10.34
CA ARG A 2 -8.06 -6.93 11.64
C ARG A 2 -7.23 -5.65 11.58
N ILE A 3 -7.63 -4.65 12.36
CA ILE A 3 -6.93 -3.34 12.42
C ILE A 3 -5.47 -3.49 12.86
N ASP A 4 -5.17 -4.57 13.58
CA ASP A 4 -3.86 -4.85 14.18
C ASP A 4 -2.89 -5.51 13.18
N GLU A 5 -3.42 -6.04 12.06
CA GLU A 5 -2.62 -6.65 10.99
C GLU A 5 -1.98 -5.62 10.03
N ILE A 6 -2.37 -4.34 10.14
CA ILE A 6 -1.77 -3.27 9.33
C ILE A 6 -0.48 -2.77 9.98
N ASP A 7 0.64 -3.27 9.46
CA ASP A 7 1.98 -2.78 9.72
C ASP A 7 2.66 -2.35 8.39
N TYR A 8 3.57 -1.38 8.45
CA TYR A 8 4.40 -0.96 7.32
C TYR A 8 5.33 -2.09 6.83
N LYS A 9 5.63 -3.07 7.68
CA LYS A 9 6.42 -4.26 7.35
C LYS A 9 5.67 -5.26 6.46
N ASN A 10 4.33 -5.25 6.48
CA ASN A 10 3.49 -6.20 5.76
C ASN A 10 3.23 -5.76 4.31
N ILE A 11 4.29 -5.68 3.50
CA ILE A 11 4.27 -5.15 2.12
C ILE A 11 3.22 -5.88 1.25
N GLN A 12 3.05 -7.20 1.44
CA GLN A 12 2.08 -8.00 0.67
C GLN A 12 0.62 -7.56 0.91
N VAL A 13 0.29 -7.11 2.11
CA VAL A 13 -1.04 -6.59 2.44
C VAL A 13 -1.17 -5.19 1.86
N LEU A 14 -0.16 -4.34 2.06
CA LEU A 14 -0.16 -2.94 1.62
C LEU A 14 -0.18 -2.80 0.09
N SER A 15 0.43 -3.72 -0.65
CA SER A 15 0.46 -3.72 -2.12
C SER A 15 -0.92 -3.89 -2.78
N ARG A 16 -1.90 -4.44 -2.03
CA ARG A 16 -3.30 -4.55 -2.48
C ARG A 16 -4.02 -3.19 -2.46
N PHE A 17 -3.47 -2.19 -1.77
CA PHE A 17 -4.04 -0.86 -1.62
C PHE A 17 -3.37 0.19 -2.51
N VAL A 18 -2.48 -0.23 -3.41
CA VAL A 18 -1.82 0.64 -4.39
C VAL A 18 -2.04 0.13 -5.81
N ASP A 19 -2.21 1.07 -6.74
CA ASP A 19 -2.30 0.75 -8.16
C ASP A 19 -0.92 0.47 -8.78
N ASN A 20 -0.91 0.11 -10.06
CA ASN A 20 0.31 -0.16 -10.83
C ASN A 20 1.17 1.09 -11.06
N TYR A 21 0.66 2.28 -10.73
CA TYR A 21 1.39 3.55 -10.81
C TYR A 21 1.97 3.97 -9.46
N GLY A 22 1.81 3.17 -8.40
CA GLY A 22 2.24 3.52 -7.06
C GLY A 22 1.32 4.54 -6.37
N ARG A 23 0.08 4.74 -6.84
CA ARG A 23 -0.90 5.61 -6.17
C ARG A 23 -1.73 4.79 -5.19
N ILE A 24 -2.02 5.37 -4.02
CA ILE A 24 -2.87 4.72 -3.01
C ILE A 24 -4.32 4.73 -3.50
N HIS A 25 -4.98 3.59 -3.49
CA HIS A 25 -6.39 3.48 -3.83
C HIS A 25 -7.26 4.28 -2.85
N ASN A 26 -8.27 4.97 -3.40
CA ASN A 26 -9.27 5.66 -2.61
C ASN A 26 -10.13 4.65 -1.83
N ARG A 27 -10.66 5.07 -0.67
CA ARG A 27 -11.50 4.25 0.22
C ARG A 27 -12.68 3.57 -0.50
N ARG A 28 -13.28 4.24 -1.49
CA ARG A 28 -14.39 3.68 -2.28
C ARG A 28 -14.00 2.42 -3.06
N LYS A 29 -12.76 2.35 -3.54
CA LYS A 29 -12.22 1.20 -4.27
C LYS A 29 -11.85 0.04 -3.33
N THR A 30 -11.34 0.36 -2.15
CA THR A 30 -10.91 -0.63 -1.16
C THR A 30 -12.03 -1.13 -0.25
N ARG A 31 -13.16 -0.41 -0.21
CA ARG A 31 -14.35 -0.70 0.62
C ARG A 31 -14.06 -0.90 2.11
N VAL A 32 -12.98 -0.33 2.61
CA VAL A 32 -12.64 -0.40 4.04
C VAL A 32 -13.26 0.77 4.83
N THR A 33 -13.32 0.62 6.15
CA THR A 33 -13.75 1.71 7.05
C THR A 33 -12.78 2.89 6.98
N ALA A 34 -13.25 4.09 7.32
CA ALA A 34 -12.40 5.28 7.32
C ALA A 34 -11.20 5.16 8.29
N LYS A 35 -11.39 4.49 9.44
CA LYS A 35 -10.33 4.19 10.41
C LYS A 35 -9.26 3.30 9.79
N MET A 36 -9.67 2.25 9.09
CA MET A 36 -8.77 1.33 8.41
C MET A 36 -7.99 2.03 7.29
N GLN A 37 -8.67 2.80 6.42
CA GLN A 37 -8.02 3.55 5.35
C GLN A 37 -6.92 4.48 5.89
N ARG A 38 -7.19 5.21 6.99
CA ARG A 38 -6.17 6.08 7.61
C ARG A 38 -4.96 5.29 8.11
N LYS A 39 -5.15 4.09 8.66
CA LYS A 39 -4.06 3.21 9.09
C LYS A 39 -3.25 2.71 7.91
N VAL A 40 -3.91 2.20 6.87
CA VAL A 40 -3.29 1.73 5.62
C VAL A 40 -2.45 2.85 4.99
N THR A 41 -3.00 4.05 4.84
CA THR A 41 -2.28 5.19 4.25
C THR A 41 -1.02 5.54 5.05
N ARG A 42 -1.08 5.54 6.39
CA ARG A 42 0.11 5.79 7.23
C ARG A 42 1.15 4.68 7.07
N ALA A 43 0.72 3.42 7.06
CA ALA A 43 1.62 2.28 6.88
C ALA A 43 2.31 2.31 5.51
N ILE A 44 1.59 2.58 4.43
CA ILE A 44 2.17 2.73 3.09
C ILE A 44 3.19 3.87 3.06
N LYS A 45 2.86 5.04 3.63
CA LYS A 45 3.80 6.18 3.67
C LYS A 45 5.08 5.84 4.43
N ARG A 46 4.98 5.12 5.56
CA ARG A 46 6.14 4.63 6.32
C ARG A 46 6.97 3.62 5.53
N ALA A 47 6.31 2.62 4.92
CA ALA A 47 6.98 1.62 4.10
C ALA A 47 7.76 2.27 2.95
N ARG A 48 7.19 3.31 2.33
CA ARG A 48 7.87 4.06 1.27
C ARG A 48 9.07 4.87 1.75
N HIS A 49 8.97 5.51 2.91
CA HIS A 49 10.09 6.25 3.50
C HIS A 49 11.26 5.31 3.84
N LEU A 50 10.97 4.06 4.21
CA LEU A 50 11.96 3.02 4.49
C LEU A 50 12.40 2.23 3.23
N ALA A 51 12.06 2.71 2.03
CA ALA A 51 12.34 2.04 0.76
C ALA A 51 11.77 0.60 0.61
N LEU A 52 10.81 0.21 1.46
CA LEU A 52 10.11 -1.09 1.38
C LEU A 52 9.03 -1.11 0.29
N MET A 53 8.54 0.06 -0.13
CA MET A 53 7.55 0.20 -1.19
C MET A 53 7.93 1.36 -2.13
N PRO A 54 7.68 1.22 -3.44
CA PRO A 54 7.95 2.29 -4.39
C PRO A 54 6.90 3.41 -4.32
N TYR A 55 7.34 4.60 -4.73
CA TYR A 55 6.47 5.77 -4.92
C TYR A 55 5.86 5.82 -6.32
N THR A 56 6.54 5.27 -7.33
CA THR A 56 6.14 5.38 -8.74
C THR A 56 5.99 4.01 -9.40
N GLY A 57 5.14 3.96 -10.42
CA GLY A 57 4.87 2.73 -11.19
C GLY A 57 6.08 2.21 -11.96
N GLU A 58 7.01 3.08 -12.34
CA GLU A 58 8.24 2.70 -13.01
C GLU A 58 9.07 1.76 -12.14
N HIS A 59 9.24 2.08 -10.86
CA HIS A 59 9.89 1.20 -9.90
C HIS A 59 9.11 -0.11 -9.68
N ILE A 60 7.78 -0.10 -9.76
CA ILE A 60 6.95 -1.33 -9.66
C ILE A 60 7.21 -2.24 -10.87
N ARG A 61 7.36 -1.68 -12.07
CA ARG A 61 7.63 -2.44 -13.30
C ARG A 61 9.03 -3.05 -13.30
N ILE A 62 10.03 -2.28 -12.86
CA ILE A 62 11.42 -2.75 -12.76
C ILE A 62 11.57 -3.87 -11.72
N THR A 63 10.80 -3.81 -10.62
CA THR A 63 10.83 -4.85 -9.57
C THR A 63 9.99 -6.10 -9.89
N GLY A 64 9.47 -6.23 -11.12
CA GLY A 64 8.91 -7.48 -11.64
C GLY A 64 7.65 -7.99 -10.96
N ARG A 65 6.92 -7.15 -10.21
CA ARG A 65 5.79 -7.60 -9.39
C ARG A 65 4.44 -7.31 -10.06
N ARG A 66 4.17 -8.04 -11.15
CA ARG A 66 2.86 -8.46 -11.69
C ARG A 66 3.07 -9.03 -13.11
N GLY A 67 3.57 -10.26 -13.15
CA GLY A 67 3.09 -11.28 -14.09
C GLY A 67 2.03 -12.11 -13.37
#